data_AF-A0AA35SK29-F1
#
_entry.id   AF-A0AA35SK29-F1
#
_cell.length_a   1.000
_cell.length_b   1.000
_cell.length_c   1.000
_cell.angle_alpha   90.00
_cell.angle_beta   90.00
_cell.angle_gamma   90.00
#
_symmetry.space_group_name_H-M   'P 1'
#
loop_
_entity.id
_entity.type
_entity.pdbx_description
1 polymer ?
#
loop_
_entity_poly.entity_id
_entity_poly.type
_entity_poly.pdbx_seq_one_letter_code
_entity_poly.pdbx_strand_id
1 'polypeptide(L)'
;MGAAVGAAAVGMRPIVQSLASFLWVAMDQLISQAAKMRFMFGGQVSLPVVYRCGMIYGANSAAHHTDRPYAMLMNMPGLKIAIPTTPADAKGLLKTAIRDNDPVMFFEDNNLTGTRGEVEEDDDFTIPFGVADVKNEGSDVTVVAMAGMLRRAMAVAEALDAENISVEVIDPRTIVPLDTRTILDSVEKTGRLVIVDPAHKSCSVASEISAMVAQDGFWSLQSPIQRVTSLDCHFPFSPALESEVFPNEEKIADAIYATLD
;
A
#
# COMPACT_ATOMS: atom_id res chain seq x y z
N MET A 1 -8.53 -20.31 -3.34
CA MET A 1 -9.34 -19.08 -3.57
C MET A 1 -10.83 -19.37 -3.71
N GLY A 2 -11.30 -20.04 -4.77
CA GLY A 2 -12.74 -20.27 -4.99
C GLY A 2 -13.48 -21.01 -3.86
N ALA A 3 -12.86 -22.04 -3.28
CA ALA A 3 -13.43 -22.74 -2.12
C ALA A 3 -13.68 -21.80 -0.93
N ALA A 4 -12.84 -20.78 -0.73
CA ALA A 4 -13.04 -19.79 0.33
C ALA A 4 -14.21 -18.85 0.03
N VAL A 5 -14.43 -18.49 -1.25
CA VAL A 5 -15.62 -17.71 -1.65
C VAL A 5 -16.88 -18.50 -1.34
N GLY A 6 -16.93 -19.77 -1.74
CA GLY A 6 -18.07 -20.65 -1.45
C GLY A 6 -18.30 -20.83 0.05
N ALA A 7 -17.23 -21.07 0.82
CA ALA A 7 -17.31 -21.20 2.27
C ALA A 7 -17.82 -19.91 2.94
N ALA A 8 -17.34 -18.74 2.50
CA ALA A 8 -17.80 -17.44 2.99
C ALA A 8 -19.28 -17.20 2.69
N ALA A 9 -19.71 -17.54 1.47
CA ALA A 9 -21.10 -17.38 1.03
C ALA A 9 -22.10 -18.25 1.84
N VAL A 10 -21.64 -19.34 2.45
CA VAL A 10 -22.45 -20.21 3.33
C VAL A 10 -22.21 -19.97 4.82
N GLY A 11 -21.58 -18.85 5.19
CA GLY A 11 -21.50 -18.38 6.57
C GLY A 11 -20.19 -18.65 7.31
N MET A 12 -19.17 -19.23 6.66
CA MET A 12 -17.82 -19.31 7.24
C MET A 12 -17.08 -17.97 7.11
N ARG A 13 -15.95 -17.82 7.80
CA ARG A 13 -15.08 -16.62 7.72
C ARG A 13 -13.64 -17.01 7.38
N PRO A 14 -13.36 -17.48 6.16
CA PRO A 14 -12.06 -18.03 5.80
C PRO A 14 -10.97 -16.96 5.73
N ILE A 15 -9.77 -17.35 6.15
CA ILE A 15 -8.52 -16.61 5.94
C ILE A 15 -7.64 -17.46 5.04
N VAL A 16 -7.34 -16.95 3.85
CA VAL A 16 -6.56 -17.67 2.83
C VAL A 16 -5.21 -17.01 2.69
N GLN A 17 -4.14 -17.80 2.72
CA GLN A 17 -2.78 -17.31 2.52
C GLN A 17 -2.26 -17.70 1.13
N SER A 18 -1.56 -16.78 0.47
CA SER A 18 -0.86 -17.02 -0.79
C SER A 18 0.31 -16.05 -0.97
N LEU A 19 1.03 -16.17 -2.08
CA LEU A 19 1.93 -15.11 -2.57
C LEU A 19 1.18 -14.25 -3.58
N ALA A 20 1.49 -12.95 -3.62
CA ALA A 20 0.84 -11.98 -4.49
C ALA A 20 0.97 -12.37 -5.97
N SER A 21 2.14 -12.86 -6.40
CA SER A 21 2.37 -13.37 -7.76
C SER A 21 1.51 -14.57 -8.14
N PHE A 22 0.95 -15.30 -7.17
CA PHE A 22 0.13 -16.48 -7.46
C PHE A 22 -1.36 -16.16 -7.49
N LEU A 23 -1.75 -14.88 -7.31
CA LEU A 23 -3.14 -14.47 -7.44
C LEU A 23 -3.65 -14.56 -8.89
N TRP A 24 -2.75 -14.44 -9.88
CA TRP A 24 -3.10 -14.43 -11.30
C TRP A 24 -3.92 -15.65 -11.72
N VAL A 25 -3.58 -16.84 -11.23
CA VAL A 25 -4.30 -18.09 -11.57
C VAL A 25 -5.69 -18.17 -10.94
N ALA A 26 -6.01 -17.28 -10.00
CA ALA A 26 -7.28 -17.24 -9.27
C ALA A 26 -8.06 -15.94 -9.48
N MET A 27 -7.69 -15.12 -10.48
CA MET A 27 -8.29 -13.79 -10.69
C MET A 27 -9.80 -13.82 -10.88
N ASP A 28 -10.34 -14.79 -11.62
CA ASP A 28 -11.79 -14.91 -11.78
C ASP A 28 -12.53 -15.10 -10.44
N GLN A 29 -11.93 -15.86 -9.52
CA GLN A 29 -12.52 -16.08 -8.19
C GLN A 29 -12.46 -14.83 -7.32
N LEU A 30 -11.43 -14.00 -7.47
CA LEU A 30 -11.30 -12.74 -6.74
C LEU A 30 -12.21 -11.65 -7.33
N ILE A 31 -12.20 -11.50 -8.65
CA ILE A 31 -12.86 -10.41 -9.37
C ILE A 31 -14.33 -10.72 -9.68
N SER A 32 -14.58 -11.83 -10.37
CA SER A 32 -15.92 -12.14 -10.86
C SER A 32 -16.82 -12.64 -9.73
N GLN A 33 -16.23 -13.40 -8.80
CA GLN A 33 -16.96 -13.97 -7.66
C GLN A 33 -16.86 -13.06 -6.43
N ALA A 34 -15.73 -13.04 -5.72
CA ALA A 34 -15.66 -12.40 -4.41
C ALA A 34 -16.08 -10.92 -4.41
N ALA A 35 -15.47 -10.10 -5.28
CA ALA A 35 -15.70 -8.66 -5.30
C ALA A 35 -17.16 -8.25 -5.62
N LYS A 36 -17.86 -9.03 -6.45
CA LYS A 36 -19.16 -8.64 -7.02
C LYS A 36 -20.34 -9.33 -6.35
N MET A 37 -20.13 -10.45 -5.68
CA MET A 37 -21.21 -11.33 -5.22
C MET A 37 -22.24 -10.61 -4.33
N ARG A 38 -21.77 -9.78 -3.38
CA ARG A 38 -22.67 -9.00 -2.52
C ARG A 38 -23.57 -8.06 -3.31
N PHE A 39 -23.02 -7.37 -4.30
CA PHE A 39 -23.79 -6.47 -5.18
C PHE A 39 -24.75 -7.25 -6.09
N MET A 40 -24.28 -8.31 -6.75
CA MET A 40 -25.09 -9.11 -7.68
C MET A 40 -26.28 -9.80 -7.02
N PHE A 41 -26.16 -10.17 -5.75
CA PHE A 41 -27.26 -10.74 -4.97
C PHE A 41 -28.05 -9.69 -4.16
N GLY A 42 -27.93 -8.40 -4.48
CA GLY A 42 -28.70 -7.35 -3.83
C GLY A 42 -28.53 -7.29 -2.31
N GLY A 43 -27.34 -7.63 -1.82
CA GLY A 43 -27.00 -7.65 -0.38
C GLY A 43 -27.47 -8.90 0.37
N GLN A 44 -28.11 -9.88 -0.29
CA GLN A 44 -28.57 -11.12 0.36
C GLN A 44 -27.42 -12.04 0.81
N VAL A 45 -26.22 -11.85 0.26
CA VAL A 45 -25.02 -12.61 0.61
C VAL A 45 -23.93 -11.64 1.08
N SER A 46 -23.37 -11.88 2.27
CA SER A 46 -22.12 -11.26 2.74
C SER A 46 -20.93 -12.17 2.43
N LEU A 47 -19.77 -11.60 2.11
CA LEU A 47 -18.55 -12.35 1.76
C LEU A 47 -17.41 -12.04 2.74
N PRO A 48 -17.48 -12.50 4.01
CA PRO A 48 -16.40 -12.30 4.98
C PRO A 48 -15.20 -13.21 4.67
N VAL A 49 -14.30 -12.77 3.81
CA VAL A 49 -13.08 -13.52 3.45
C VAL A 49 -11.87 -12.60 3.42
N VAL A 50 -10.77 -13.06 4.01
CA VAL A 50 -9.48 -12.35 3.99
C VAL A 50 -8.48 -13.13 3.16
N TYR A 51 -7.89 -12.47 2.17
CA TYR A 51 -6.80 -13.00 1.34
C TYR A 51 -5.48 -12.35 1.75
N ARG A 52 -4.71 -13.06 2.57
CA ARG A 52 -3.35 -12.66 2.98
C ARG A 52 -2.35 -13.03 1.89
N CYS A 53 -1.67 -12.04 1.35
CA CYS A 53 -0.86 -12.17 0.15
C CYS A 53 0.53 -11.59 0.39
N GLY A 54 1.53 -12.47 0.51
CA GLY A 54 2.91 -12.06 0.68
C GLY A 54 3.50 -11.49 -0.61
N MET A 55 4.15 -10.34 -0.53
CA MET A 55 4.90 -9.67 -1.58
C MET A 55 6.39 -9.79 -1.30
N ILE A 56 7.17 -10.13 -2.32
CA ILE A 56 8.63 -10.30 -2.21
C ILE A 56 9.31 -9.24 -3.06
N TYR A 57 10.42 -8.68 -2.57
CA TYR A 57 11.26 -7.68 -3.25
C TYR A 57 12.70 -7.83 -2.74
N GLY A 58 13.69 -7.44 -3.55
CA GLY A 58 15.10 -7.40 -3.14
C GLY A 58 15.68 -8.75 -2.71
N ALA A 59 15.10 -9.86 -3.19
CA ALA A 59 15.47 -11.21 -2.81
C ALA A 59 15.94 -12.04 -4.02
N ASN A 60 16.26 -11.38 -5.14
CA ASN A 60 16.69 -12.02 -6.38
C ASN A 60 15.71 -13.10 -6.84
N SER A 61 14.40 -12.87 -6.67
CA SER A 61 13.36 -13.88 -6.94
C SER A 61 12.83 -13.86 -8.38
N ALA A 62 13.38 -12.95 -9.20
CA ALA A 62 13.06 -12.76 -10.61
C ALA A 62 11.56 -12.48 -10.88
N ALA A 63 11.18 -12.48 -12.15
CA ALA A 63 9.90 -11.93 -12.61
C ALA A 63 8.64 -12.57 -11.98
N HIS A 64 8.56 -13.89 -11.86
CA HIS A 64 7.32 -14.59 -11.46
C HIS A 64 7.02 -14.62 -9.95
N HIS A 65 7.88 -14.03 -9.11
CA HIS A 65 7.72 -14.01 -7.65
C HIS A 65 7.73 -12.60 -7.08
N THR A 66 7.74 -11.60 -7.95
CA THR A 66 8.03 -10.21 -7.60
C THR A 66 6.92 -9.30 -8.15
N ASP A 67 5.68 -9.78 -8.23
CA ASP A 67 4.53 -8.99 -8.71
C ASP A 67 3.88 -8.17 -7.60
N ARG A 68 3.25 -7.06 -7.99
CA ARG A 68 2.50 -6.14 -7.12
C ARG A 68 1.09 -5.91 -7.68
N PRO A 69 0.19 -6.88 -7.51
CA PRO A 69 -1.13 -6.88 -8.16
C PRO A 69 -2.13 -5.91 -7.52
N TYR A 70 -1.80 -5.31 -6.37
CA TYR A 70 -2.73 -4.44 -5.65
C TYR A 70 -3.20 -3.25 -6.48
N ALA A 71 -2.37 -2.72 -7.38
CA ALA A 71 -2.74 -1.63 -8.26
C ALA A 71 -3.86 -2.03 -9.26
N MET A 72 -3.80 -3.24 -9.80
CA MET A 72 -4.86 -3.77 -10.67
C MET A 72 -6.14 -4.07 -9.89
N LEU A 73 -6.01 -4.58 -8.67
CA LEU A 73 -7.15 -4.91 -7.81
C LEU A 73 -7.82 -3.68 -7.20
N MET A 74 -7.10 -2.57 -7.05
CA MET A 74 -7.64 -1.28 -6.62
C MET A 74 -8.73 -0.78 -7.57
N ASN A 75 -8.61 -1.08 -8.86
CA ASN A 75 -9.63 -0.79 -9.88
C ASN A 75 -10.78 -1.82 -9.91
N MET A 76 -10.95 -2.65 -8.87
CA MET A 76 -12.06 -3.57 -8.75
C MET A 76 -12.98 -3.19 -7.57
N PRO A 77 -14.14 -2.57 -7.85
CA PRO A 77 -15.11 -2.26 -6.81
C PRO A 77 -15.58 -3.50 -6.05
N GLY A 78 -15.83 -3.31 -4.75
CA GLY A 78 -16.28 -4.37 -3.84
C GLY A 78 -15.16 -5.10 -3.11
N LEU A 79 -13.89 -4.85 -3.45
CA LEU A 79 -12.74 -5.25 -2.62
C LEU A 79 -12.36 -4.12 -1.65
N LYS A 80 -11.86 -4.50 -0.48
CA LYS A 80 -11.07 -3.62 0.40
C LYS A 80 -9.61 -4.08 0.37
N ILE A 81 -8.66 -3.15 0.47
CA ILE A 81 -7.24 -3.46 0.32
C ILE A 81 -6.41 -2.76 1.40
N ALA A 82 -5.74 -3.58 2.22
CA ALA A 82 -4.82 -3.14 3.27
C ALA A 82 -3.38 -3.58 2.96
N ILE A 83 -2.42 -2.73 3.35
CA ILE A 83 -0.98 -2.90 3.13
C ILE A 83 -0.23 -2.48 4.42
N PRO A 84 -0.21 -3.32 5.48
CA PRO A 84 0.42 -2.97 6.74
C PRO A 84 1.94 -2.78 6.62
N THR A 85 2.50 -1.87 7.41
CA THR A 85 3.94 -1.54 7.40
C THR A 85 4.63 -1.71 8.76
N THR A 86 3.86 -1.76 9.86
CA THR A 86 4.38 -1.98 11.22
C THR A 86 3.71 -3.17 11.91
N PRO A 87 4.28 -3.72 12.99
CA PRO A 87 3.64 -4.77 13.78
C PRO A 87 2.26 -4.36 14.34
N ALA A 88 2.10 -3.10 14.76
CA ALA A 88 0.82 -2.57 15.21
C ALA A 88 -0.19 -2.51 14.06
N ASP A 89 0.22 -2.02 12.88
CA ASP A 89 -0.62 -1.99 11.68
C ASP A 89 -1.05 -3.40 11.27
N ALA A 90 -0.12 -4.36 11.27
CA ALA A 90 -0.40 -5.76 10.96
C ALA A 90 -1.44 -6.37 11.93
N LYS A 91 -1.30 -6.17 13.25
CA LYS A 91 -2.30 -6.65 14.24
C LYS A 91 -3.64 -5.98 14.02
N GLY A 92 -3.66 -4.64 14.02
CA GLY A 92 -4.89 -3.85 14.03
C GLY A 92 -5.69 -4.00 12.74
N LEU A 93 -5.05 -3.88 11.57
CA LEU A 93 -5.71 -3.99 10.28
C LEU A 93 -6.17 -5.43 9.99
N LEU A 94 -5.40 -6.44 10.38
CA LEU A 94 -5.82 -7.84 10.16
C LEU A 94 -7.05 -8.19 11.00
N LYS A 95 -7.14 -7.70 12.23
CA LYS A 95 -8.34 -7.88 13.07
C LYS A 95 -9.54 -7.16 12.46
N THR A 96 -9.37 -5.95 11.94
CA THR A 96 -10.40 -5.24 11.16
C THR A 96 -10.82 -6.06 9.95
N ALA A 97 -9.88 -6.58 9.16
CA ALA A 97 -10.15 -7.40 7.99
C ALA A 97 -10.98 -8.65 8.32
N ILE A 98 -10.60 -9.37 9.38
CA ILE A 98 -11.29 -10.61 9.80
C ILE A 98 -12.71 -10.31 10.31
N ARG A 99 -12.92 -9.14 10.92
CA ARG A 99 -14.23 -8.69 11.43
C ARG A 99 -15.13 -8.10 10.33
N ASP A 100 -14.56 -7.71 9.19
CA ASP A 100 -15.30 -7.18 8.04
C ASP A 100 -16.18 -8.23 7.34
N ASN A 101 -17.29 -7.82 6.75
CA ASN A 101 -18.24 -8.71 6.06
C ASN A 101 -18.11 -8.69 4.53
N ASP A 102 -17.11 -7.98 4.02
CA ASP A 102 -16.73 -7.88 2.62
C ASP A 102 -15.37 -8.54 2.36
N PRO A 103 -15.05 -8.89 1.11
CA PRO A 103 -13.76 -9.48 0.77
C PRO A 103 -12.62 -8.46 0.97
N VAL A 104 -11.60 -8.87 1.71
CA VAL A 104 -10.41 -8.05 1.99
C VAL A 104 -9.17 -8.69 1.40
N MET A 105 -8.44 -7.92 0.59
CA MET A 105 -7.08 -8.23 0.17
C MET A 105 -6.10 -7.62 1.19
N PHE A 106 -5.25 -8.46 1.76
CA PHE A 106 -4.29 -8.05 2.78
C PHE A 106 -2.88 -8.33 2.26
N PHE A 107 -2.22 -7.31 1.72
CA PHE A 107 -0.91 -7.43 1.09
C PHE A 107 0.21 -7.21 2.10
N GLU A 108 0.97 -8.26 2.37
CA GLU A 108 2.03 -8.26 3.36
C GLU A 108 3.37 -8.16 2.66
N ASP A 109 4.20 -7.25 3.15
CA ASP A 109 5.53 -6.98 2.62
C ASP A 109 6.52 -7.93 3.34
N ASN A 110 6.97 -9.00 2.67
CA ASN A 110 7.66 -10.12 3.33
C ASN A 110 8.99 -9.75 4.00
N ASN A 111 9.69 -8.73 3.53
CA ASN A 111 10.92 -8.20 4.16
C ASN A 111 10.66 -7.47 5.48
N LEU A 112 9.40 -7.17 5.82
CA LEU A 112 9.03 -6.71 7.16
C LEU A 112 8.85 -7.88 8.13
N THR A 113 8.83 -9.13 7.64
CA THR A 113 8.73 -10.31 8.51
C THR A 113 9.88 -10.32 9.52
N GLY A 114 9.55 -10.48 10.80
CA GLY A 114 10.52 -10.47 11.89
C GLY A 114 10.84 -9.08 12.44
N THR A 115 10.29 -8.02 11.85
CA THR A 115 10.30 -6.67 12.44
C THR A 115 9.68 -6.69 13.82
N ARG A 116 10.37 -6.08 14.78
CA ARG A 116 9.86 -5.81 16.11
C ARG A 116 9.46 -4.36 16.23
N GLY A 117 8.41 -4.12 17.00
CA GLY A 117 7.84 -2.82 17.29
C GLY A 117 6.83 -2.98 18.40
N GLU A 118 6.43 -1.87 19.00
CA GLU A 118 5.37 -1.89 20.01
C GLU A 118 4.04 -2.28 19.37
N VAL A 119 3.26 -3.05 20.11
CA VAL A 119 1.94 -3.53 19.69
C VAL A 119 1.05 -3.46 20.91
N GLU A 120 -0.11 -2.81 20.76
CA GLU A 120 -1.13 -2.74 21.81
C GLU A 120 -1.45 -4.14 22.35
N GLU A 121 -1.47 -4.30 23.67
CA GLU A 121 -1.81 -5.60 24.29
C GLU A 121 -3.30 -5.90 24.17
N ASP A 122 -4.14 -4.86 24.09
CA ASP A 122 -5.60 -4.98 24.02
C ASP A 122 -6.04 -5.98 22.93
N ASP A 123 -6.83 -6.96 23.36
CA ASP A 123 -7.41 -7.98 22.50
C ASP A 123 -8.46 -7.43 21.55
N ASP A 124 -9.01 -6.24 21.80
CA ASP A 124 -9.97 -5.58 20.92
C ASP A 124 -9.37 -4.49 20.04
N PHE A 125 -8.06 -4.25 20.16
CA PHE A 125 -7.34 -3.31 19.30
C PHE A 125 -7.58 -3.59 17.81
N THR A 126 -8.07 -2.58 17.10
CA THR A 126 -8.33 -2.59 15.65
C THR A 126 -7.96 -1.24 15.07
N ILE A 127 -7.50 -1.24 13.82
CA ILE A 127 -7.27 -0.01 13.06
C ILE A 127 -8.33 0.05 11.95
N PRO A 128 -9.14 1.12 11.88
CA PRO A 128 -10.14 1.27 10.82
C PRO A 128 -9.47 1.39 9.45
N PHE A 129 -10.12 0.85 8.42
CA PHE A 129 -9.68 1.08 7.04
C PHE A 129 -9.99 2.51 6.61
N GLY A 130 -9.16 3.06 5.73
CA GLY A 130 -9.26 4.44 5.27
C GLY A 130 -8.75 5.46 6.29
N VAL A 131 -7.86 5.05 7.19
CA VAL A 131 -7.22 5.94 8.17
C VAL A 131 -5.70 5.77 8.08
N ALA A 132 -5.05 6.76 7.49
CA ALA A 132 -3.60 6.81 7.37
C ALA A 132 -2.92 7.10 8.71
N ASP A 133 -1.59 7.00 8.74
CA ASP A 133 -0.74 7.38 9.85
C ASP A 133 0.30 8.41 9.39
N VAL A 134 0.44 9.50 10.13
CA VAL A 134 1.58 10.41 9.97
C VAL A 134 2.70 9.86 10.85
N LYS A 135 3.68 9.19 10.23
CA LYS A 135 4.78 8.51 10.92
C LYS A 135 5.91 9.47 11.27
N ASN A 136 6.03 10.57 10.53
CA ASN A 136 6.92 11.69 10.83
C ASN A 136 6.20 13.00 10.49
N GLU A 137 6.17 13.94 11.42
CA GLU A 137 5.64 15.29 11.16
C GLU A 137 6.69 16.12 10.42
N GLY A 138 6.26 16.90 9.43
CA GLY A 138 7.15 17.81 8.72
C GLY A 138 6.45 19.01 8.08
N SER A 139 7.24 19.93 7.52
CA SER A 139 6.75 21.19 6.94
C SER A 139 7.15 21.46 5.50
N ASP A 140 8.17 20.80 4.97
CA ASP A 140 8.76 21.22 3.69
C ASP A 140 8.28 20.36 2.53
N VAL A 141 8.11 19.05 2.76
CA VAL A 141 7.63 18.09 1.75
C VAL A 141 6.81 16.97 2.38
N THR A 142 5.72 16.58 1.72
CA THR A 142 4.95 15.37 2.06
C THR A 142 5.48 14.17 1.29
N VAL A 143 5.77 13.09 1.99
CA VAL A 143 6.17 11.79 1.44
C VAL A 143 5.10 10.75 1.78
N VAL A 144 4.42 10.21 0.77
CA VAL A 144 3.48 9.09 0.96
C VAL A 144 4.20 7.80 0.57
N ALA A 145 4.41 6.90 1.53
CA ALA A 145 5.21 5.69 1.33
C ALA A 145 4.38 4.40 1.46
N MET A 146 4.41 3.57 0.42
CA MET A 146 3.66 2.32 0.36
C MET A 146 4.47 1.12 0.86
N ALA A 147 3.82 0.24 1.61
CA ALA A 147 4.38 -1.06 2.03
C ALA A 147 5.76 -0.90 2.70
N GLY A 148 6.74 -1.75 2.35
CA GLY A 148 8.08 -1.71 2.91
C GLY A 148 8.89 -0.45 2.58
N MET A 149 8.40 0.40 1.67
CA MET A 149 9.07 1.67 1.37
C MET A 149 9.00 2.66 2.52
N LEU A 150 8.06 2.49 3.47
CA LEU A 150 7.96 3.34 4.66
C LEU A 150 9.29 3.44 5.40
N ARG A 151 9.99 2.31 5.61
CA ARG A 151 11.27 2.30 6.33
C ARG A 151 12.35 3.12 5.63
N ARG A 152 12.39 3.04 4.30
CA ARG A 152 13.35 3.79 3.49
C ARG A 152 13.02 5.28 3.52
N ALA A 153 11.75 5.63 3.41
CA ALA A 153 11.28 7.01 3.53
C ALA A 153 11.60 7.62 4.91
N MET A 154 11.38 6.88 6.00
CA MET A 154 11.74 7.33 7.35
C MET A 154 13.25 7.52 7.52
N ALA A 155 14.07 6.61 6.98
CA ALA A 155 15.53 6.76 7.02
C ALA A 155 16.03 7.97 6.22
N VAL A 156 15.39 8.27 5.09
CA VAL A 156 15.70 9.48 4.30
C VAL A 156 15.25 10.73 5.04
N ALA A 157 14.07 10.74 5.66
CA ALA A 157 13.59 11.86 6.48
C ALA A 157 14.59 12.19 7.61
N GLU A 158 15.03 11.18 8.37
CA GLU A 158 16.02 11.34 9.44
C GLU A 158 17.37 11.86 8.92
N ALA A 159 17.81 11.41 7.74
CA ALA A 159 19.06 11.88 7.15
C ALA A 159 18.97 13.36 6.70
N LEU A 160 17.84 13.76 6.13
CA LEU A 160 17.60 15.11 5.61
C LEU A 160 17.37 16.16 6.70
N ASP A 161 17.05 15.75 7.94
CA ASP A 161 17.03 16.65 9.10
C ASP A 161 18.38 17.35 9.32
N ALA A 162 19.50 16.69 9.01
CA ALA A 162 20.84 17.30 9.10
C ALA A 162 21.04 18.47 8.12
N GLU A 163 20.24 18.51 7.06
CA GLU A 163 20.22 19.57 6.05
C GLU A 163 19.14 20.62 6.32
N ASN A 164 18.41 20.49 7.44
CA ASN A 164 17.23 21.29 7.81
C ASN A 164 16.07 21.17 6.81
N ILE A 165 15.90 19.98 6.21
CA ILE A 165 14.75 19.68 5.35
C ILE A 165 13.77 18.84 6.16
N SER A 166 12.62 19.42 6.47
CA SER A 166 11.57 18.82 7.29
C SER A 166 10.61 17.99 6.43
N VAL A 167 10.74 16.67 6.49
CA VAL A 167 9.97 15.72 5.68
C VAL A 167 8.79 15.15 6.47
N GLU A 168 7.57 15.39 6.02
CA GLU A 168 6.39 14.69 6.54
C GLU A 168 6.27 13.31 5.89
N VAL A 169 6.16 12.23 6.67
CA VAL A 169 6.02 10.87 6.14
C VAL A 169 4.67 10.28 6.52
N ILE A 170 3.88 9.91 5.50
CA ILE A 170 2.56 9.32 5.63
C ILE A 170 2.60 7.85 5.19
N ASP A 171 2.08 6.98 6.06
CA ASP A 171 1.71 5.61 5.73
C ASP A 171 0.19 5.53 5.49
N PRO A 172 -0.27 5.27 4.25
CA PRO A 172 -1.70 5.16 3.99
C PRO A 172 -2.41 4.04 4.74
N ARG A 173 -1.70 2.97 5.14
CA ARG A 173 -2.21 1.70 5.69
C ARG A 173 -3.16 0.90 4.78
N THR A 174 -4.08 1.58 4.10
CA THR A 174 -5.05 1.04 3.15
C THR A 174 -5.07 1.87 1.87
N ILE A 175 -5.28 1.19 0.74
CA ILE A 175 -5.44 1.84 -0.57
C ILE A 175 -6.87 1.77 -1.08
N VAL A 176 -7.69 0.87 -0.51
CA VAL A 176 -9.13 0.82 -0.77
C VAL A 176 -9.86 0.56 0.56
N PRO A 177 -10.55 1.56 1.13
CA PRO A 177 -10.49 2.99 0.75
C PRO A 177 -9.12 3.62 1.08
N LEU A 178 -8.72 4.62 0.30
CA LEU A 178 -7.58 5.47 0.57
C LEU A 178 -8.01 6.66 1.45
N ASP A 179 -7.22 7.01 2.45
CA ASP A 179 -7.41 8.23 3.23
C ASP A 179 -6.90 9.46 2.47
N THR A 180 -7.72 9.96 1.54
CA THR A 180 -7.35 11.11 0.70
C THR A 180 -7.20 12.38 1.51
N ARG A 181 -7.96 12.53 2.60
CA ARG A 181 -7.97 13.73 3.42
C ARG A 181 -6.63 13.95 4.10
N THR A 182 -6.09 12.94 4.77
CA THR A 182 -4.78 13.06 5.44
C THR A 182 -3.68 13.46 4.46
N ILE A 183 -3.72 12.94 3.23
CA ILE A 183 -2.76 13.30 2.18
C ILE A 183 -2.95 14.76 1.73
N LEU A 184 -4.20 15.18 1.47
CA LEU A 184 -4.51 16.55 1.02
C LEU A 184 -4.16 17.60 2.09
N ASP A 185 -4.52 17.34 3.36
CA ASP A 185 -4.23 18.24 4.48
C ASP A 185 -2.70 18.41 4.66
N SER A 186 -1.93 17.32 4.47
CA SER A 186 -0.48 17.35 4.48
C SER A 186 0.12 18.13 3.31
N VAL A 187 -0.38 17.91 2.09
CA VAL A 187 0.06 18.65 0.90
C VAL A 187 -0.31 20.14 0.99
N GLU A 188 -1.43 20.49 1.61
CA GLU A 188 -1.77 21.89 1.92
C GLU A 188 -0.75 22.53 2.85
N LYS A 189 -0.27 21.78 3.85
CA LYS A 189 0.76 22.23 4.78
C LYS A 189 2.13 22.40 4.12
N THR A 190 2.59 21.42 3.35
CA THR A 190 3.97 21.37 2.84
C THR A 190 4.12 21.97 1.43
N GLY A 191 3.03 22.01 0.67
CA GLY A 191 2.99 22.43 -0.72
C GLY A 191 3.70 21.49 -1.70
N ARG A 192 4.23 20.35 -1.27
CA ARG A 192 5.05 19.45 -2.11
C ARG A 192 4.72 18.00 -1.83
N LEU A 193 4.82 17.16 -2.86
CA LEU A 193 4.47 15.75 -2.75
C LEU A 193 5.47 14.85 -3.47
N VAL A 194 5.98 13.86 -2.73
CA VAL A 194 6.71 12.71 -3.24
C VAL A 194 5.94 11.44 -2.89
N ILE A 195 5.73 10.55 -3.85
CA ILE A 195 5.04 9.28 -3.61
C ILE A 195 6.01 8.14 -3.87
N VAL A 196 6.19 7.26 -2.89
CA VAL A 196 7.11 6.12 -2.96
C VAL A 196 6.33 4.82 -2.98
N ASP A 197 6.32 4.16 -4.14
CA ASP A 197 5.50 2.97 -4.39
C ASP A 197 6.37 1.86 -5.00
N PRO A 198 6.53 0.68 -4.37
CA PRO A 198 7.35 -0.37 -4.94
C PRO A 198 6.71 -0.99 -6.21
N ALA A 199 5.45 -0.68 -6.55
CA ALA A 199 4.84 -1.06 -7.83
C ALA A 199 5.53 -0.39 -9.02
N HIS A 200 5.17 -0.86 -10.21
CA HIS A 200 5.55 -0.23 -11.47
C HIS A 200 5.02 1.21 -11.55
N LYS A 201 5.61 2.02 -12.42
CA LYS A 201 5.24 3.44 -12.55
C LYS A 201 3.85 3.60 -13.14
N SER A 202 3.51 2.77 -14.12
CA SER A 202 2.26 2.88 -14.86
C SER A 202 1.07 2.27 -14.10
N CYS A 203 -0.07 2.98 -14.07
CA CYS A 203 -1.33 2.53 -13.46
C CYS A 203 -1.20 2.07 -12.00
N SER A 204 -0.40 2.78 -11.21
CA SER A 204 -0.07 2.44 -9.82
C SER A 204 -0.82 3.27 -8.78
N VAL A 205 -0.65 2.94 -7.50
CA VAL A 205 -1.19 3.75 -6.39
C VAL A 205 -0.58 5.15 -6.44
N ALA A 206 0.72 5.24 -6.76
CA ALA A 206 1.37 6.54 -6.98
C ALA A 206 0.72 7.36 -8.10
N SER A 207 0.22 6.71 -9.16
CA SER A 207 -0.49 7.40 -10.25
C SER A 207 -1.84 7.93 -9.78
N GLU A 208 -2.59 7.13 -9.02
CA GLU A 208 -3.89 7.51 -8.46
C GLU A 208 -3.77 8.67 -7.47
N ILE A 209 -2.83 8.60 -6.52
CA ILE A 209 -2.58 9.68 -5.56
C ILE A 209 -2.17 10.96 -6.29
N SER A 210 -1.31 10.87 -7.32
CA SER A 210 -0.93 12.04 -8.12
C SER A 210 -2.13 12.68 -8.80
N ALA A 211 -3.01 11.87 -9.40
CA ALA A 211 -4.21 12.37 -10.06
C ALA A 211 -5.18 13.02 -9.05
N MET A 212 -5.41 12.36 -7.91
CA MET A 212 -6.26 12.88 -6.83
C MET A 212 -5.75 14.23 -6.30
N VAL A 213 -4.46 14.34 -5.99
CA VAL A 213 -3.87 15.59 -5.49
C VAL A 213 -3.84 16.67 -6.57
N ALA A 214 -3.54 16.32 -7.82
CA ALA A 214 -3.59 17.29 -8.93
C ALA A 214 -5.01 17.77 -9.24
N GLN A 215 -6.04 17.00 -8.92
CA GLN A 215 -7.43 17.39 -9.12
C GLN A 215 -7.95 18.22 -7.94
N ASP A 216 -7.72 17.76 -6.71
CA ASP A 216 -8.40 18.26 -5.52
C ASP A 216 -7.50 19.17 -4.66
N GLY A 217 -6.18 19.05 -4.79
CA GLY A 217 -5.15 19.82 -4.05
C GLY A 217 -4.27 20.72 -4.93
N PHE A 218 -4.64 20.94 -6.20
CA PHE A 218 -3.80 21.63 -7.19
C PHE A 218 -3.24 22.98 -6.70
N TRP A 219 -4.08 23.78 -6.05
CA TRP A 219 -3.72 25.14 -5.61
C TRP A 219 -2.76 25.17 -4.43
N SER A 220 -2.59 24.04 -3.74
CA SER A 220 -1.61 23.89 -2.67
C SER A 220 -0.22 23.56 -3.21
N LEU A 221 -0.11 22.98 -4.41
CA LEU A 221 1.16 22.52 -4.96
C LEU A 221 2.06 23.69 -5.36
N GLN A 222 3.27 23.71 -4.80
CA GLN A 222 4.37 24.64 -5.11
C GLN A 222 5.36 24.06 -6.13
N SER A 223 5.33 22.74 -6.36
CA SER A 223 6.25 22.04 -7.28
C SER A 223 5.56 20.80 -7.89
N PRO A 224 5.99 20.30 -9.07
CA PRO A 224 5.45 19.08 -9.65
C PRO A 224 5.59 17.86 -8.74
N ILE A 225 4.53 17.06 -8.64
CA ILE A 225 4.50 15.82 -7.87
C ILE A 225 5.55 14.84 -8.39
N GLN A 226 6.40 14.34 -7.50
CA GLN A 226 7.39 13.30 -7.83
C GLN A 226 6.87 11.91 -7.47
N ARG A 227 7.20 10.94 -8.32
CA ARG A 227 6.85 9.53 -8.11
C ARG A 227 8.10 8.67 -8.18
N VAL A 228 8.45 8.06 -7.06
CA VAL A 228 9.56 7.11 -6.94
C VAL A 228 8.98 5.71 -6.95
N THR A 229 9.09 5.05 -8.11
CA THR A 229 8.48 3.73 -8.34
C THR A 229 9.49 2.73 -8.88
N SER A 230 9.09 1.45 -8.93
CA SER A 230 9.85 0.50 -9.72
C SER A 230 9.79 0.85 -11.20
N LEU A 231 10.85 0.52 -11.95
CA LEU A 231 10.87 0.66 -13.40
C LEU A 231 9.78 -0.19 -14.07
N ASP A 232 9.26 0.23 -15.22
CA ASP A 232 8.28 -0.52 -16.02
C ASP A 232 8.97 -1.65 -16.82
N CYS A 233 9.60 -2.58 -16.10
CA CYS A 233 10.25 -3.76 -16.66
C CYS A 233 10.11 -4.98 -15.73
N HIS A 234 10.44 -6.16 -16.23
CA HIS A 234 10.45 -7.36 -15.40
C HIS A 234 11.63 -7.37 -14.43
N PHE A 235 11.39 -7.87 -13.22
CA PHE A 235 12.42 -7.97 -12.19
C PHE A 235 13.51 -8.98 -12.57
N PRO A 236 14.78 -8.54 -12.68
CA PRO A 236 15.89 -9.41 -13.01
C PRO A 236 16.28 -10.29 -11.82
N PHE A 237 16.91 -11.44 -12.10
CA PHE A 237 17.53 -12.27 -11.05
C PHE A 237 18.85 -11.67 -10.54
N SER A 238 19.54 -10.87 -11.37
CA SER A 238 20.85 -10.31 -11.02
C SER A 238 20.72 -9.28 -9.90
N PRO A 239 21.43 -9.44 -8.76
CA PRO A 239 21.35 -8.49 -7.64
C PRO A 239 21.71 -7.06 -8.05
N ALA A 240 22.73 -6.91 -8.90
CA ALA A 240 23.20 -5.61 -9.38
C ALA A 240 22.20 -4.91 -10.31
N LEU A 241 21.27 -5.64 -10.92
CA LEU A 241 20.21 -5.05 -11.72
C LEU A 241 18.92 -4.86 -10.90
N GLU A 242 18.64 -5.74 -9.93
CA GLU A 242 17.43 -5.66 -9.09
C GLU A 242 17.43 -4.38 -8.25
N SER A 243 18.59 -3.97 -7.71
CA SER A 243 18.74 -2.71 -6.97
C SER A 243 18.38 -1.48 -7.80
N GLU A 244 18.68 -1.51 -9.10
CA GLU A 244 18.39 -0.41 -10.03
C GLU A 244 16.91 -0.34 -10.41
N VAL A 245 16.18 -1.45 -10.30
CA VAL A 245 14.75 -1.48 -10.63
C VAL A 245 13.90 -0.91 -9.50
N PHE A 246 14.21 -1.24 -8.24
CA PHE A 246 13.40 -0.79 -7.09
C PHE A 246 13.65 0.67 -6.70
N PRO A 247 12.68 1.30 -6.01
CA PRO A 247 12.94 2.48 -5.19
C PRO A 247 14.04 2.19 -4.15
N ASN A 248 14.91 3.16 -3.94
CA ASN A 248 15.95 3.15 -2.92
C ASN A 248 16.05 4.54 -2.27
N GLU A 249 16.84 4.64 -1.20
CA GLU A 249 17.00 5.85 -0.40
C GLU A 249 17.52 7.03 -1.24
N GLU A 250 18.50 6.78 -2.12
CA GLU A 250 19.08 7.79 -3.02
C GLU A 250 18.00 8.39 -3.94
N LYS A 251 17.22 7.54 -4.63
CA LYS A 251 16.13 8.00 -5.50
C LYS A 251 15.02 8.74 -4.75
N ILE A 252 14.80 8.41 -3.48
CA ILE A 252 13.83 9.13 -2.62
C ILE A 252 14.37 10.52 -2.28
N ALA A 253 15.63 10.61 -1.86
CA ALA A 253 16.29 11.88 -1.56
C ALA A 253 16.34 12.80 -2.79
N ASP A 254 16.75 12.28 -3.95
CA ASP A 254 16.78 13.02 -5.21
C ASP A 254 15.40 13.57 -5.59
N ALA A 255 14.34 12.78 -5.40
CA ALA A 255 12.98 13.22 -5.64
C ALA A 255 12.54 14.32 -4.66
N ILE A 256 12.98 14.27 -3.40
CA ILE A 256 12.72 15.34 -2.43
C ILE A 256 13.43 16.63 -2.86
N TYR A 257 14.73 16.56 -3.18
CA TYR A 257 15.49 17.72 -3.65
C TYR A 257 14.85 18.35 -4.88
N ALA A 258 14.42 17.54 -5.85
CA ALA A 258 13.75 18.03 -7.05
C ALA A 258 12.41 18.76 -6.78
N THR A 259 11.79 18.56 -5.61
CA THR A 259 10.59 19.34 -5.22
C THR A 259 10.93 20.68 -4.56
N LEU A 260 12.14 20.82 -4.01
CA LEU A 260 12.60 21.99 -3.26
C LEU A 260 13.32 23.01 -4.16
N ASP A 261 13.85 22.58 -5.30
CA ASP A 261 14.42 23.42 -6.37
C ASP A 261 13.36 24.35 -7.01
#